data_AF-A0ABD5VGZ8-F1
#
_entry.id   AF-A0ABD5VGZ8-F1
#
_cell.length_a   1.000
_cell.length_b   1.000
_cell.length_c   1.000
_cell.angle_alpha   90.00
_cell.angle_beta   90.00
_cell.angle_gamma   90.00
#
_symmetry.space_group_name_H-M   'P 1'
#
loop_
_entity.id
_entity.type
_entity.pdbx_description
1 polymer ?
#
loop_
_entity_poly.entity_id
_entity_poly.type
_entity_poly.pdbx_seq_one_letter_code
_entity_poly.pdbx_strand_id
1 'polypeptide(L)' 'MDTDQLKELVPHYLAMIILVFGVLTVLRTAVGDIGFWGELAVVVALAFLYRPVVLRLGVAPSPWK' A
#
# COMPACT_ATOMS: atom_id res chain seq x y z
N MET A 1 10.57 22.78 -0.35
CA MET A 1 10.32 21.33 -0.31
C MET A 1 11.32 20.71 -1.26
N ASP A 2 12.28 19.96 -0.74
CA ASP A 2 13.33 19.36 -1.56
C ASP A 2 12.70 18.35 -2.53
N THR A 3 12.84 18.62 -3.83
CA THR A 3 12.29 17.79 -4.91
C THR A 3 12.76 16.33 -4.80
N ASP A 4 13.91 16.10 -4.18
CA ASP A 4 14.47 14.77 -4.00
C ASP A 4 13.71 13.93 -2.95
N GLN A 5 13.18 14.56 -1.90
CA GLN A 5 12.29 13.87 -0.95
C GLN A 5 10.95 13.48 -1.58
N LEU A 6 10.43 14.34 -2.47
CA LEU A 6 9.24 14.05 -3.27
C LEU A 6 9.47 12.83 -4.19
N LYS A 7 10.62 12.78 -4.87
CA LYS A 7 10.97 11.66 -5.76
C LYS A 7 11.09 10.34 -5.01
N GLU A 8 11.56 10.34 -3.75
CA GLU A 8 11.60 9.13 -2.92
C GLU A 8 10.20 8.63 -2.52
N LEU A 9 9.22 9.51 -2.38
CA LEU A 9 7.85 9.16 -2.00
C LEU A 9 7.04 8.60 -3.17
N VAL A 10 7.22 9.13 -4.38
CA VAL A 10 6.51 8.71 -5.60
C VAL A 10 6.47 7.19 -5.79
N PRO A 11 7.60 6.45 -5.76
CA PRO A 11 7.58 5.00 -5.95
C PRO A 11 6.78 4.28 -4.86
N HIS A 12 6.75 4.79 -3.62
CA HIS A 12 5.96 4.18 -2.56
C HIS A 12 4.46 4.42 -2.69
N TYR A 13 4.04 5.58 -3.22
CA TYR A 13 2.64 5.81 -3.55
C TYR A 13 2.19 4.92 -4.71
N LEU A 14 3.01 4.80 -5.76
CA LEU A 14 2.73 3.89 -6.87
C LEU A 14 2.66 2.43 -6.38
N ALA A 15 3.60 2.01 -5.53
CA ALA A 15 3.59 0.68 -4.96
C ALA A 15 2.36 0.43 -4.09
N MET A 16 1.90 1.40 -3.29
CA MET A 16 0.66 1.29 -2.52
C MET A 16 -0.56 1.12 -3.42
N ILE A 17 -0.65 1.90 -4.50
CA ILE A 17 -1.73 1.80 -5.49
C ILE A 17 -1.74 0.39 -6.09
N ILE A 18 -0.59 -0.06 -6.59
CA ILE A 18 -0.45 -1.41 -7.18
C ILE A 18 -0.79 -2.49 -6.16
N LEU A 19 -0.35 -2.35 -4.91
CA LEU A 19 -0.63 -3.29 -3.84
C LEU A 19 -2.12 -3.39 -3.55
N VAL A 20 -2.82 -2.26 -3.39
CA VAL A 20 -4.26 -2.24 -3.11
C VAL A 20 -5.05 -2.88 -4.25
N PHE A 21 -4.83 -2.43 -5.49
CA PHE A 21 -5.54 -2.99 -6.64
C PHE A 21 -5.20 -4.46 -6.87
N GLY A 22 -3.93 -4.84 -6.67
CA GLY A 22 -3.49 -6.22 -6.79
C GLY A 22 -4.16 -7.13 -5.76
N VAL A 23 -4.16 -6.75 -4.48
CA VAL A 23 -4.79 -7.53 -3.41
C VAL A 23 -6.29 -7.63 -3.60
N LEU A 24 -6.99 -6.54 -3.93
CA LEU A 24 -8.43 -6.58 -4.19
C LEU A 24 -8.78 -7.43 -5.41
N THR A 25 -7.96 -7.38 -6.46
CA THR A 25 -8.13 -8.23 -7.65
C THR A 25 -7.92 -9.71 -7.31
N VAL A 26 -6.88 -10.03 -6.54
CA VAL A 26 -6.62 -11.40 -6.08
C VAL A 26 -7.78 -11.90 -5.20
N LEU A 27 -8.27 -11.09 -4.27
CA LEU A 27 -9.41 -11.46 -3.44
C LEU A 27 -10.68 -11.68 -4.25
N ARG A 28 -10.96 -10.78 -5.20
CA ARG A 28 -12.13 -10.89 -6.08
C ARG A 28 -12.08 -12.14 -6.96
N THR A 29 -10.90 -12.50 -7.45
CA THR A 29 -10.71 -13.68 -8.31
C THR A 29 -10.71 -14.98 -7.52
N ALA A 30 -10.19 -14.99 -6.29
CA ALA A 30 -10.07 -16.18 -5.47
C ALA A 30 -11.32 -16.48 -4.63
N VAL A 31 -11.96 -15.46 -4.05
CA VAL A 31 -13.05 -15.59 -3.07
C VAL A 31 -14.38 -15.07 -3.64
N GLY A 32 -14.35 -14.28 -4.72
CA GLY A 32 -15.53 -13.63 -5.29
C GLY A 32 -15.79 -12.25 -4.69
N ASP A 33 -17.02 -11.76 -4.80
CA ASP A 33 -17.41 -10.46 -4.26
C ASP A 33 -17.50 -10.50 -2.73
N ILE A 34 -16.67 -9.69 -2.06
CA ILE A 34 -16.62 -9.58 -0.59
C ILE A 34 -17.42 -8.38 -0.07
N GLY A 35 -18.05 -7.61 -0.97
CA GLY A 35 -18.81 -6.40 -0.67
C GLY A 35 -17.96 -5.22 -0.20
N PHE A 36 -18.58 -4.04 -0.18
CA PHE A 36 -17.92 -2.78 0.14
C PHE A 36 -17.20 -2.80 1.50
N TRP A 37 -17.84 -3.32 2.55
CA TRP A 37 -17.25 -3.36 3.89
C TRP A 37 -16.03 -4.30 3.97
N GLY A 38 -16.04 -5.39 3.21
CA GLY A 38 -14.90 -6.30 3.10
C GLY A 38 -13.72 -5.62 2.39
N GLU A 39 -13.97 -4.97 1.26
CA GLU A 39 -12.95 -4.21 0.53
C GLU A 39 -12.36 -3.08 1.38
N LEU A 40 -13.21 -2.31 2.08
CA LEU A 40 -12.76 -1.26 2.99
C LEU A 40 -11.86 -1.80 4.09
N ALA A 41 -12.25 -2.90 4.75
CA ALA A 41 -11.44 -3.53 5.78
C ALA A 41 -10.06 -3.95 5.26
N VAL A 42 -10.00 -4.49 4.04
CA VAL A 42 -8.74 -4.86 3.38
C VAL A 42 -7.87 -3.63 3.11
N VAL A 43 -8.44 -2.57 2.53
CA VAL A 43 -7.69 -1.33 2.26
C VAL A 43 -7.14 -0.73 3.54
N VAL A 44 -7.96 -0.67 4.60
CA VAL A 44 -7.54 -0.19 5.92
C VAL A 44 -6.39 -1.05 6.45
N ALA A 45 -6.53 -2.39 6.43
CA ALA A 45 -5.48 -3.28 6.87
C ALA A 45 -4.17 -3.08 6.09
N LEU A 46 -4.24 -2.97 4.76
CA LEU A 46 -3.08 -2.71 3.90
C LEU A 46 -2.41 -1.37 4.25
N ALA A 47 -3.19 -0.30 4.42
CA ALA A 47 -2.66 1.02 4.79
C ALA A 47 -1.87 0.97 6.12
N PHE A 48 -2.42 0.28 7.12
CA PHE A 48 -1.76 0.11 8.42
C PHE A 48 -0.55 -0.82 8.37
N LEU A 49 -0.59 -1.87 7.55
CA LEU A 49 0.49 -2.86 7.42
C LEU A 49 1.63 -2.39 6.50
N TYR A 50 1.36 -1.53 5.54
CA TYR A 50 2.34 -1.14 4.53
C TYR A 50 3.56 -0.45 5.14
N ARG A 51 3.35 0.59 5.96
CA ARG A 51 4.45 1.30 6.62
C ARG A 51 5.34 0.37 7.47
N PRO A 52 4.80 -0.44 8.41
CA PRO A 52 5.63 -1.33 9.20
C PRO A 52 6.28 -2.46 8.38
N VAL A 53 5.74 -2.84 7.22
CA VAL A 53 6.41 -3.77 6.28
C VAL A 53 7.56 -3.08 5.57
N VAL A 54 7.35 -1.90 5.01
CA VAL A 54 8.39 -1.11 4.31
C VAL A 54 9.56 -0.78 5.24
N LEU A 55 9.28 -0.42 6.49
CA LEU A 55 10.31 -0.19 7.52
C LEU A 55 11.14 -1.45 7.80
N ARG A 56 10.49 -2.63 7.93
CA ARG A 56 11.19 -3.91 8.17
C ARG A 56 12.02 -4.36 6.98
N LEU A 57 11.59 -4.05 5.76
CA LEU A 57 12.33 -4.36 4.53
C LEU A 57 13.53 -3.40 4.30
N GLY A 58 13.68 -2.35 5.11
CA GLY A 58 14.79 -1.41 4.99
C GLY A 58 14.70 -0.48 3.78
N VAL A 59 13.56 -0.47 3.08
CA VAL A 59 13.32 0.34 1.86
C VAL A 59 12.50 1.60 2.18
N ALA A 60 12.45 2.02 3.44
CA ALA A 60 11.69 3.21 3.83
C ALA A 60 12.35 4.49 3.30
N PRO A 61 11.56 5.42 2.70
CA PRO A 61 12.08 6.68 2.20
C PRO A 61 12.52 7.56 3.37
N SER A 62 13.42 8.52 3.10
CA SER A 62 13.96 9.41 4.13
C SER A 62 12.90 10.13 4.98
N PRO A 63 11.73 10.54 4.45
CA PRO A 63 10.72 11.24 5.25
C PRO A 63 9.95 10.35 6.24
N TRP A 64 10.10 9.02 6.17
CA TRP A 64 9.39 8.09 7.07
C TRP A 64 10.22 7.60 8.25
N LYS A 65 11.53 7.90 8.22
CA LYS A 65 12.44 7.78 9.37
C LYS A 65 12.08 8.84 10.40
#